data_AF-A0A821URY6-F1
#
_entry.id   AF-A0A821URY6-F1
#
_cell.length_a   1.000
_cell.length_b   1.000
_cell.length_c   1.000
_cell.angle_alpha   90.00
_cell.angle_beta   90.00
_cell.angle_gamma   90.00
#
_symmetry.space_group_name_H-M   'P 1'
#
loop_
_entity.id
_entity.type
_entity.pdbx_description
1 polymer ?
#
loop_
_entity_poly.entity_id
_entity_poly.type
_entity_poly.pdbx_seq_one_letter_code
_entity_poly.pdbx_strand_id
1 'polypeptide(L)' 'MQKFLSLATPGYRGPNRKTVVKRLKSMYKERRSTIRNNLSSISDISLSVDIWKSIRQDHFLCLSAHYYDD' A
#
# COMPACT_ATOMS: atom_id res chain seq x y z
N MET A 1 -10.63 -10.43 -17.72
CA MET A 1 -11.12 -9.94 -16.42
C MET A 1 -12.60 -9.53 -16.45
N GLN A 2 -13.04 -8.59 -17.30
CA GLN A 2 -14.46 -8.21 -17.38
C GLN A 2 -15.40 -9.37 -17.75
N LYS A 3 -15.04 -10.18 -18.75
CA LYS A 3 -15.82 -11.40 -19.13
C LYS A 3 -15.99 -12.40 -17.98
N PHE A 4 -14.96 -12.56 -17.13
CA PHE A 4 -15.02 -13.46 -15.98
C PHE A 4 -15.95 -12.90 -14.89
N LEU A 5 -15.78 -11.61 -14.57
CA LEU A 5 -16.59 -10.94 -13.55
C LEU A 5 -18.07 -10.82 -13.95
N SER A 6 -18.37 -10.66 -15.23
CA SER A 6 -19.75 -10.64 -15.71
C SER A 6 -20.44 -12.00 -15.64
N LEU A 7 -19.69 -13.10 -15.70
CA LEU A 7 -20.22 -14.46 -15.56
C LEU A 7 -20.38 -14.83 -14.08
N ALA A 8 -19.40 -14.48 -13.23
CA ALA A 8 -19.44 -14.75 -11.80
C ALA A 8 -20.45 -13.85 -11.05
N THR A 9 -20.69 -12.63 -11.53
CA THR A 9 -21.61 -11.67 -10.92
C THR A 9 -22.34 -10.88 -12.01
N PRO A 10 -23.48 -11.38 -12.53
CA PRO A 10 -24.23 -10.72 -13.58
C PRO A 10 -24.58 -9.27 -13.23
N GLY A 11 -24.34 -8.35 -14.16
CA GLY A 11 -24.58 -6.91 -13.96
C GLY A 11 -23.45 -6.14 -13.28
N TYR A 12 -22.43 -6.81 -12.73
CA TYR A 12 -21.29 -6.13 -12.13
C TYR A 12 -20.38 -5.50 -13.20
N ARG A 13 -20.20 -4.19 -13.13
CA ARG A 13 -19.18 -3.47 -13.90
C ARG A 13 -17.97 -3.19 -13.02
N GLY A 14 -16.84 -3.84 -13.35
CA GLY A 14 -15.59 -3.60 -12.65
C GLY A 14 -15.17 -2.11 -12.69
N PRO A 15 -14.50 -1.61 -11.64
CA PRO A 15 -14.06 -0.23 -11.61
C PRO A 15 -13.04 0.03 -12.72
N ASN A 16 -13.13 1.21 -13.34
CA ASN A 16 -12.10 1.63 -14.29
C ASN A 16 -10.81 2.03 -13.57
N ARG A 17 -9.70 2.14 -14.32
CA ARG A 17 -8.37 2.51 -13.78
C ARG A 17 -8.40 3.78 -12.94
N LYS A 18 -9.13 4.82 -13.35
CA LYS A 18 -9.24 6.09 -12.60
C LYS A 18 -9.90 5.87 -11.25
N THR A 19 -10.97 5.08 -11.21
CA THR A 19 -11.68 4.71 -9.98
C THR A 19 -10.77 3.92 -9.04
N VAL A 20 -10.01 2.94 -9.55
CA VAL A 20 -9.06 2.15 -8.74
C VAL A 20 -7.97 3.05 -8.15
N VAL A 21 -7.34 3.91 -8.96
CA VAL A 21 -6.31 4.84 -8.48
C VAL A 21 -6.87 5.82 -7.45
N LYS A 22 -8.08 6.35 -7.65
CA LYS A 22 -8.72 7.23 -6.67
C LYS A 22 -8.94 6.52 -5.32
N ARG A 23 -9.42 5.27 -5.36
CA ARG A 23 -9.61 4.45 -4.15
C ARG A 23 -8.28 4.17 -3.45
N LEU A 24 -7.25 3.74 -4.18
CA LEU A 24 -5.91 3.50 -3.62
C LEU A 24 -5.33 4.73 -2.95
N LYS A 25 -5.47 5.92 -3.57
CA LYS A 25 -5.03 7.18 -2.96
C LYS A 25 -5.76 7.49 -1.65
N SER A 26 -7.06 7.22 -1.60
CA SER A 26 -7.86 7.42 -0.38
C SER A 26 -7.40 6.49 0.74
N MET A 27 -7.28 5.19 0.44
CA MET A 27 -6.81 4.17 1.39
C MET A 27 -5.40 4.48 1.90
N TYR A 28 -4.50 4.95 1.02
CA TYR A 28 -3.16 5.36 1.41
C TYR A 28 -3.19 6.53 2.41
N LYS A 29 -4.00 7.56 2.16
CA LYS A 29 -4.11 8.71 3.08
C LYS A 29 -4.61 8.29 4.46
N GLU A 30 -5.65 7.46 4.48
CA GLU A 30 -6.21 6.91 5.71
C GLU A 30 -5.16 6.10 6.48
N ARG A 31 -4.54 5.11 5.82
CA ARG A 31 -3.54 4.24 6.44
C ARG A 31 -2.32 5.04 6.93
N ARG A 32 -1.88 6.04 6.17
CA ARG A 32 -0.79 6.94 6.58
C ARG A 32 -1.15 7.72 7.83
N SER A 33 -2.38 8.22 7.94
CA SER A 33 -2.84 8.92 9.14
C SER A 33 -2.87 8.00 10.35
N THR A 34 -3.38 6.77 10.19
CA THR A 34 -3.38 5.76 11.26
C THR A 34 -1.96 5.45 11.73
N ILE A 35 -1.05 5.13 10.80
CA ILE A 35 0.35 4.83 11.13
C ILE A 35 1.00 6.02 11.85
N ARG A 36 0.78 7.26 11.37
CA ARG A 36 1.33 8.45 12.02
C ARG A 36 0.85 8.60 13.46
N ASN A 37 -0.42 8.33 13.71
CA ASN A 37 -1.00 8.41 15.05
C ASN A 37 -0.43 7.31 15.95
N ASN A 38 -0.34 6.07 15.45
CA ASN A 38 0.23 4.97 16.21
C ASN A 38 1.70 5.24 16.57
N LEU A 39 2.50 5.73 15.61
CA LEU A 39 3.90 6.09 15.83
C LEU A 39 4.09 7.31 16.75
N SER A 40 3.04 8.09 17.04
CA SER A 40 3.17 9.29 17.88
C SER A 40 3.36 8.98 19.37
N SER A 41 2.94 7.79 19.81
CA SER A 41 3.06 7.32 21.20
C SER A 41 4.22 6.35 21.42
N ILE A 42 4.94 5.98 20.36
CA ILE A 42 6.01 4.98 20.42
C ILE A 42 7.34 5.67 20.74
N SER A 43 8.04 5.18 21.78
CA SER A 43 9.35 5.69 22.20
C SER A 43 10.49 5.14 21.35
N ASP A 44 10.44 3.84 21.03
CA ASP A 44 11.55 3.10 20.44
C ASP A 44 11.16 2.51 19.08
N ILE A 45 11.88 2.94 18.04
CA ILE A 45 11.68 2.49 16.66
C ILE A 45 13.03 2.05 16.09
N SER A 46 13.07 0.84 15.54
CA SER A 46 14.19 0.35 14.75
C SER A 46 13.89 0.49 13.25
N LEU A 47 14.83 1.06 12.49
CA LEU A 47 14.71 1.20 11.04
C LEU A 47 15.64 0.21 10.35
N SER A 48 15.11 -0.53 9.39
CA SER A 48 15.88 -1.38 8.48
C SER A 48 15.78 -0.83 7.06
N VAL A 49 16.88 -0.96 6.34
CA VAL A 49 17.04 -0.44 4.99
C VAL A 49 17.44 -1.57 4.08
N ASP A 50 16.59 -1.90 3.10
CA ASP A 50 16.92 -2.85 2.05
C ASP A 50 17.20 -2.07 0.76
N ILE A 51 18.40 -2.25 0.21
CA ILE A 51 18.83 -1.60 -1.03
C ILE A 51 19.13 -2.69 -2.05
N TRP A 52 18.53 -2.58 -3.23
CA TRP A 52 18.84 -3.49 -4.33
C TRP A 52 18.80 -2.77 -5.67
N LYS A 53 19.40 -3.42 -6.67
CA LYS A 53 19.35 -3.01 -8.06
C LYS A 53 18.55 -4.04 -8.83
N SER A 54 17.61 -3.62 -9.66
CA SER A 54 16.90 -4.54 -10.55
C SER A 54 17.81 -5.01 -11.68
N ILE A 55 17.40 -6.09 -12.35
CA ILE A 55 18.02 -6.56 -13.59
C ILE A 55 18.02 -5.46 -14.66
N ARG A 56 17.06 -4.53 -14.62
CA ARG A 56 16.94 -3.37 -15.52
C ARG A 56 17.77 -2.16 -15.09
N GLN A 57 18.60 -2.33 -14.07
CA GLN A 57 19.46 -1.30 -13.48
C GLN A 57 18.75 -0.18 -12.71
N ASP A 58 17.46 -0.35 -12.39
CA ASP A 58 16.76 0.55 -11.48
C ASP A 58 17.22 0.32 -10.05
N HIS A 59 17.51 1.40 -9.32
CA HIS A 59 17.92 1.34 -7.92
C HIS A 59 16.69 1.52 -7.03
N PHE A 60 16.53 0.62 -6.05
CA PHE A 60 15.43 0.64 -5.10
C PHE A 60 15.94 0.78 -3.67
N LEU A 61 15.18 1.51 -2.87
CA LEU A 61 15.38 1.70 -1.44
C LEU A 61 14.06 1.35 -0.76
N CYS A 62 14.07 0.34 0.11
CA CYS A 62 12.97 0.06 1.02
C CYS A 62 13.37 0.47 2.44
N LEU A 63 12.48 1.20 3.10
CA LEU A 63 12.60 1.58 4.50
C LEU A 63 11.49 0.88 5.27
N SER A 64 11.86 0.05 6.23
CA SER A 64 10.92 -0.64 7.12
C SER A 64 11.16 -0.21 8.55
N ALA A 65 10.10 0.23 9.23
CA ALA A 65 10.11 0.60 10.64
C ALA A 65 9.52 -0.53 11.49
N HIS A 66 10.25 -0.91 12.54
CA HIS A 66 9.88 -1.95 13.49
C HIS A 66 9.75 -1.31 14.87
N TYR A 67 8.65 -1.60 15.55
CA TYR A 67 8.36 -1.05 16.87
C TYR A 67 7.53 -2.08 17.66
N TYR A 68 7.56 -1.96 18.98
CA TYR A 68 6.64 -2.70 19.85
C TYR A 68 5.34 -1.92 20.01
N ASP A 69 4.22 -2.62 19.85
CA ASP A 69 2.86 -2.13 20.12
C ASP A 69 2.36 -2.91 21.34
N ASP A 70 1.70 -2.23 22.27
CA ASP A 70 1.16 -2.86 23.50
C ASP A 70 -0.02 -3.80 23.20
#